data_AF-A0A2E9IS14-F1
#
_entry.id   AF-A0A2E9IS14-F1
#
_cell.length_a   1.000
_cell.length_b   1.000
_cell.length_c   1.000
_cell.angle_alpha   90.00
_cell.angle_beta   90.00
_cell.angle_gamma   90.00
#
_symmetry.space_group_name_H-M   'P 1'
#
loop_
_entity.id
_entity.type
_entity.pdbx_description
1 polymer ?
#
loop_
_entity_poly.entity_id
_entity_poly.type
_entity_poly.pdbx_seq_one_letter_code
_entity_poly.pdbx_strand_id
1 'polypeptide(L)' 'PQAIGVLRKWLNQPSACLLDGGYDSDAIREFIVQSSGTAVIPPNPTRASKIEYDKHLYKERHKVENLFQRLSSVFN' A
#
# COMPACT_ATOMS: atom_id res chain seq x y z
N PRO A 1 1.35 -10.36 -10.45
CA PRO A 1 0.43 -9.68 -9.50
C PRO A 1 -0.26 -8.48 -10.14
N GLN A 2 -1.60 -8.45 -10.17
CA GLN A 2 -2.40 -7.42 -10.88
C GLN A 2 -2.10 -5.98 -10.41
N ALA A 3 -1.64 -5.80 -9.16
CA ALA A 3 -1.29 -4.49 -8.60
C ALA A 3 -0.07 -3.81 -9.26
N ILE A 4 0.89 -4.57 -9.79
CA ILE A 4 2.13 -4.01 -10.36
C ILE A 4 1.82 -3.09 -11.55
N GLY A 5 0.85 -3.46 -12.40
CA GLY A 5 0.47 -2.65 -13.56
C GLY A 5 -0.03 -1.25 -13.19
N VAL A 6 -0.75 -1.13 -12.07
CA VAL A 6 -1.23 0.16 -11.55
C VAL A 6 -0.08 0.94 -10.93
N LEU A 7 0.74 0.30 -10.09
CA LEU A 7 1.85 0.94 -9.38
C LEU A 7 2.88 1.54 -10.34
N ARG A 8 3.16 0.87 -11.46
CA ARG A 8 4.11 1.34 -12.49
C ARG A 8 3.79 2.73 -13.04
N LYS A 9 2.52 3.12 -13.06
CA LYS A 9 2.10 4.44 -13.56
C LYS A 9 2.46 5.58 -12.61
N TRP A 10 2.57 5.29 -11.31
CA TRP A 10 2.63 6.31 -10.25
C TRP A 10 3.95 6.30 -9.47
N LEU A 11 4.72 5.20 -9.53
CA LEU A 11 6.05 5.10 -8.92
C LEU A 11 7.15 5.61 -9.87
N ASN A 12 7.12 6.91 -10.15
CA ASN A 12 8.18 7.59 -10.92
C ASN A 12 9.13 8.43 -10.04
N GLN A 13 8.86 8.48 -8.73
CA GLN A 13 9.65 9.22 -7.75
C GLN A 13 9.62 8.50 -6.40
N PRO A 14 10.61 8.74 -5.52
CA PRO A 14 10.63 8.17 -4.18
C PRO A 14 9.35 8.51 -3.42
N SER A 15 8.65 7.48 -2.96
CA SER A 15 7.35 7.62 -2.31
C SER A 15 7.09 6.47 -1.35
N ALA A 16 6.32 6.75 -0.30
CA ALA A 16 5.82 5.72 0.60
C ALA A 16 4.54 5.11 0.03
N CYS A 17 4.53 3.79 -0.14
CA CYS A 17 3.40 3.03 -0.65
C CYS A 17 2.60 2.45 0.52
N LEU A 18 1.52 3.13 0.89
CA LEU A 18 0.59 2.67 1.92
C LEU A 18 -0.41 1.71 1.29
N LEU A 19 -0.20 0.41 1.46
CA LEU A 19 -1.05 -0.64 0.88
C LEU A 19 -1.64 -1.52 1.96
N ASP A 20 -2.78 -2.13 1.67
CA ASP A 20 -3.42 -3.10 2.56
C ASP A 20 -2.61 -4.40 2.65
N GLY A 21 -2.77 -5.15 3.75
CA GLY A 21 -2.10 -6.43 3.98
C GLY A 21 -2.44 -7.50 2.94
N GLY A 22 -3.59 -7.40 2.26
CA GLY A 22 -3.89 -8.25 1.10
C GLY A 22 -2.91 -8.11 -0.07
N TYR A 23 -2.17 -7.00 -0.14
CA TYR A 23 -1.12 -6.76 -1.15
C TYR A 23 0.28 -7.14 -0.68
N ASP A 24 0.42 -7.71 0.52
CA ASP A 24 1.70 -8.17 1.03
C ASP A 24 2.16 -9.43 0.28
N SER A 25 2.98 -9.21 -0.74
CA SER A 25 3.71 -10.25 -1.47
C SER A 25 5.12 -9.77 -1.76
N ASP A 26 6.05 -10.71 -1.87
CA ASP A 26 7.46 -10.38 -2.12
C ASP A 26 7.62 -9.65 -3.45
N ALA A 27 6.93 -10.11 -4.50
CA ALA A 27 6.92 -9.44 -5.81
C ALA A 27 6.45 -7.97 -5.76
N ILE A 28 5.47 -7.64 -4.90
CA ILE A 28 5.00 -6.25 -4.75
C ILE A 28 6.02 -5.42 -3.98
N ARG A 29 6.57 -5.95 -2.87
CA ARG A 29 7.59 -5.26 -2.07
C ARG A 29 8.86 -5.00 -2.89
N GLU A 30 9.33 -6.00 -3.63
CA GLU A 30 10.49 -5.88 -4.53
C GLU A 30 10.24 -4.83 -5.60
N PHE A 31 9.07 -4.82 -6.24
CA PHE A 31 8.74 -3.83 -7.25
C PHE A 31 8.75 -2.39 -6.70
N ILE A 32 8.22 -2.19 -5.49
CA ILE A 32 8.23 -0.90 -4.80
C ILE A 32 9.66 -0.44 -4.56
N VAL A 33 10.52 -1.32 -4.02
CA VAL A 33 11.94 -1.01 -3.76
C VAL A 33 12.70 -0.71 -5.05
N GLN A 34 12.51 -1.52 -6.10
CA GLN A 34 13.12 -1.28 -7.42
C GLN A 34 12.70 0.06 -8.02
N SER A 35 11.50 0.53 -7.70
CA SER A 35 10.98 1.83 -8.14
C SER A 35 11.37 2.99 -7.19
N SER A 36 12.37 2.80 -6.33
CA SER A 36 12.82 3.77 -5.31
C SER A 36 11.76 4.15 -4.26
N GLY A 37 10.72 3.33 -4.11
CA GLY A 37 9.67 3.51 -3.12
C GLY A 37 9.94 2.77 -1.81
N THR A 38 9.15 3.08 -0.79
CA THR A 38 9.16 2.38 0.50
C THR A 38 7.82 1.67 0.73
N ALA A 39 7.86 0.37 0.99
CA ALA A 39 6.67 -0.43 1.23
C ALA A 39 6.16 -0.26 2.66
N VAL A 40 5.04 0.46 2.84
CA VAL A 40 4.34 0.61 4.12
C VAL A 40 3.12 -0.30 4.11
N ILE A 41 3.39 -1.60 4.22
CA ILE A 41 2.39 -2.66 4.07
C ILE A 41 2.42 -3.54 5.32
N PRO A 42 1.29 -3.69 6.04
CA PRO A 42 1.22 -4.63 7.15
C PRO A 42 1.43 -6.05 6.61
N PRO A 43 2.16 -6.92 7.34
CA PRO A 43 2.36 -8.29 6.90
C PRO A 43 1.03 -9.04 6.85
N ASN A 44 0.83 -9.84 5.81
CA ASN A 44 -0.26 -10.79 5.69
C ASN A 44 -0.18 -11.78 6.86
N PRO A 45 -1.29 -12.13 7.53
CA PRO A 45 -1.30 -13.12 8.61
C PRO A 45 -0.65 -14.47 8.24
N THR A 46 -0.64 -14.85 6.97
CA THR A 46 -0.04 -16.12 6.49
C THR A 46 1.46 -16.03 6.25
N ARG A 47 2.07 -14.84 6.36
CA ARG A 47 3.50 -14.66 6.13
C ARG A 47 4.32 -15.29 7.27
N ALA A 48 5.26 -16.16 6.90
CA ALA A 48 6.15 -16.82 7.86
C ALA A 48 7.12 -15.85 8.55
N SER A 49 7.55 -14.79 7.85
CA SER A 49 8.46 -13.78 8.37
C SER A 49 7.72 -12.52 8.82
N LYS A 50 8.11 -11.99 9.97
CA LYS A 50 7.58 -10.71 10.46
C LYS A 50 8.36 -9.57 9.80
N ILE A 51 7.72 -8.85 8.89
CA ILE A 51 8.29 -7.66 8.26
C ILE A 51 7.82 -6.42 9.04
N GLU A 52 8.78 -5.61 9.48
CA GLU A 52 8.48 -4.31 10.09
C GLU A 52 7.97 -3.33 9.05
N TYR A 53 7.03 -2.50 9.48
CA TYR A 53 6.47 -1.42 8.66
C TYR A 53 6.16 -0.24 9.57
N ASP A 54 6.19 0.96 9.00
CA ASP A 54 5.84 2.17 9.72
C ASP A 54 4.33 2.20 10.01
N LYS A 55 3.95 1.80 11.21
CA LYS A 55 2.56 1.80 11.68
C LYS A 55 1.98 3.20 11.80
N HIS A 56 2.82 4.22 12.07
CA HIS A 56 2.36 5.59 12.18
C HIS A 56 1.98 6.09 10.80
N LEU A 57 2.86 5.90 9.82
CA LEU A 57 2.60 6.26 8.43
C LEU A 57 1.45 5.44 7.83
N TYR A 58 1.32 4.15 8.17
CA TYR A 58 0.20 3.32 7.70
C TYR A 58 -1.18 3.86 8.11
N LYS A 59 -1.29 4.55 9.26
CA LYS A 59 -2.57 5.13 9.71
C LYS A 59 -3.08 6.18 8.72
N GLU A 60 -2.21 6.88 8.00
CA GLU A 60 -2.57 7.93 7.05
C GLU A 60 -3.49 7.43 5.91
N ARG A 61 -3.58 6.11 5.68
CA ARG A 61 -4.57 5.51 4.77
C ARG A 61 -6.01 5.90 5.11
N HIS A 62 -6.29 6.21 6.39
CA HIS A 62 -7.62 6.61 6.85
C HIS A 62 -8.14 7.84 6.08
N LYS A 63 -7.24 8.73 5.61
CA LYS A 63 -7.62 9.93 4.86
C LYS A 63 -8.25 9.56 3.53
N VAL A 64 -7.68 8.56 2.88
CA VAL A 64 -8.17 8.00 1.62
C VAL A 64 -9.48 7.25 1.86
N GLU A 65 -9.58 6.43 2.90
CA GLU A 65 -10.81 5.71 3.27
C GLU A 65 -11.96 6.68 3.59
N ASN A 66 -11.70 7.71 4.39
CA ASN A 66 -12.68 8.75 4.73
C ASN A 66 -13.16 9.50 3.49
N LEU A 67 -12.27 9.78 2.53
CA LEU A 67 -12.64 10.40 1.26
C LEU A 67 -13.61 9.50 0.49
N PHE A 68 -13.29 8.21 0.33
CA PHE A 68 -14.18 7.28 -0.36
C PHE A 68 -15.53 7.12 0.34
N GLN A 69 -15.55 6.99 1.66
CA GLN A 69 -16.79 6.94 2.44
C GLN A 69 -17.67 8.17 2.20
N ARG A 70 -17.07 9.37 2.22
CA ARG A 70 -17.79 10.62 1.93
C ARG A 70 -18.34 10.64 0.52
N LEU A 71 -17.53 10.27 -0.48
CA LEU A 71 -17.98 10.20 -1.86
C LEU A 71 -19.15 9.23 -2.03
N SER A 72 -19.10 8.06 -1.39
CA SER A 72 -20.21 7.10 -1.40
C SER A 72 -21.46 7.62 -0.68
N SER A 73 -21.30 8.40 0.41
CA SER A 73 -22.43 8.97 1.15
C SER A 73 -23.17 10.10 0.43
N VAL A 74 -22.58 10.72 -0.61
CA VAL A 74 -23.23 11.75 -1.42
C VAL A 74 -24.22 11.15 -2.43
N PHE A 75 -24.14 9.84 -2.70
CA PHE A 75 -25.04 9.12 -3.61
C PHE A 75 -26.10 8.28 -2.88
N ASN A 76 -26.38 8.60 -1.60
CA ASN A 76 -27.39 7.94 -0.78
C ASN A 76 -28.49 8.93 -0.38
#